data_AF-J6DU07-F1
#
_entry.id   AF-J6DU07-F1
#
_cell.length_a   1.000
_cell.length_b   1.000
_cell.length_c   1.000
_cell.angle_alpha   90.00
_cell.angle_beta   90.00
_cell.angle_gamma   90.00
#
_symmetry.space_group_name_H-M   'P 1'
#
loop_
_entity.id
_entity.type
_entity.pdbx_description
1 polymer ?
#
loop_
_entity_poly.entity_id
_entity_poly.type
_entity_poly.pdbx_seq_one_letter_code
_entity_poly.pdbx_strand_id
1 'polypeptide(L)' 'MPSLAQLNGSLHLHNFYIGKLKAKQEQLFDSDPDLALLLDNVAEVLSEHAVVLADEIADREYEES' A
#
# COMPACT_ATOMS: atom_id res chain seq x y z
N MET A 1 -1.37 -1.28 -21.94
CA MET A 1 -0.70 -1.13 -20.64
C MET A 1 -1.32 0.07 -19.92
N PRO A 2 -1.36 0.09 -18.57
CA PRO A 2 -1.84 1.26 -17.82
C PRO A 2 -0.98 2.49 -18.12
N SER A 3 -1.50 3.70 -17.97
CA SER A 3 -0.71 4.94 -18.08
C SER A 3 0.03 5.25 -16.78
N LEU A 4 1.08 6.08 -16.83
CA LEU A 4 1.75 6.59 -15.62
C LEU A 4 0.78 7.23 -14.61
N ALA A 5 -0.22 7.97 -15.10
CA ALA A 5 -1.25 8.56 -14.25
C ALA A 5 -2.10 7.50 -13.54
N GLN A 6 -2.40 6.38 -14.21
CA GLN A 6 -3.12 5.25 -13.61
C GLN A 6 -2.25 4.52 -12.57
N LEU A 7 -0.96 4.31 -12.86
CA LEU A 7 -0.03 3.69 -11.90
C LEU A 7 0.16 4.56 -10.65
N ASN A 8 0.41 5.86 -10.83
CA ASN A 8 0.52 6.82 -9.73
C ASN A 8 -0.77 6.90 -8.89
N GLY A 9 -1.94 6.87 -9.54
CA GLY A 9 -3.22 6.79 -8.85
C GLY A 9 -3.37 5.51 -8.03
N SER A 10 -2.92 4.37 -8.58
CA SER A 10 -2.91 3.09 -7.86
C SER A 10 -1.98 3.14 -6.64
N LEU A 11 -0.77 3.68 -6.78
CA LEU A 11 0.19 3.81 -5.67
C LEU A 11 -0.37 4.70 -4.55
N HIS A 12 -1.04 5.80 -4.90
CA HIS A 12 -1.73 6.65 -3.93
C HIS A 12 -2.79 5.88 -3.12
N LEU A 13 -3.59 5.04 -3.78
CA LEU A 13 -4.60 4.23 -3.10
C LEU A 13 -3.98 3.18 -2.18
N HIS A 14 -2.88 2.53 -2.58
CA HIS A 14 -2.18 1.58 -1.71
C HIS A 14 -1.72 2.26 -0.42
N ASN A 15 -1.03 3.39 -0.54
CA ASN A 15 -0.56 4.17 0.62
C ASN A 15 -1.72 4.61 1.53
N PHE A 16 -2.84 5.04 0.94
CA PHE A 16 -4.04 5.40 1.70
C PHE A 16 -4.60 4.23 2.52
N TYR A 17 -4.73 3.04 1.91
CA TYR A 17 -5.27 1.87 2.59
C TYR A 17 -4.31 1.28 3.62
N ILE A 18 -3.00 1.27 3.35
CA ILE A 18 -1.98 0.90 4.34
C ILE A 18 -2.12 1.77 5.59
N GLY A 19 -2.23 3.09 5.43
CA GLY A 19 -2.43 4.01 6.55
C GLY A 19 -3.71 3.72 7.34
N LYS A 20 -4.82 3.42 6.65
CA LYS A 20 -6.08 3.04 7.31
C LYS A 20 -5.99 1.73 8.08
N LEU A 21 -5.33 0.73 7.52
CA LEU A 21 -5.15 -0.58 8.16
C LEU A 21 -4.35 -0.44 9.46
N LYS A 22 -3.22 0.28 9.40
CA LYS A 22 -2.38 0.57 10.59
C LYS A 22 -3.15 1.34 11.67
N ALA A 23 -3.88 2.39 11.29
CA ALA A 23 -4.71 3.14 12.24
C ALA A 23 -5.81 2.28 12.90
N LYS A 24 -6.37 1.31 12.16
CA LYS A 24 -7.36 0.37 12.71
C LYS A 24 -6.72 -0.70 13.59
N GLN A 25 -5.54 -1.18 13.22
CA GLN A 25 -4.75 -2.11 14.01
C GLN A 25 -4.40 -1.52 15.38
N GLU A 26 -3.93 -0.27 15.45
CA GLU A 26 -3.68 0.45 16.72
C GLU A 26 -4.93 0.58 17.59
N GLN A 27 -6.10 0.86 16.98
CA GLN A 27 -7.37 0.98 17.71
C GLN A 27 -7.85 -0.34 18.32
N LEU A 28 -7.47 -1.47 17.73
CA LEU A 28 -7.96 -2.79 18.09
C LEU A 28 -6.98 -3.58 18.96
N PHE A 29 -5.75 -3.12 19.11
CA PHE A 29 -4.66 -3.89 19.73
C PHE A 29 -5.02 -4.45 21.12
N ASP A 30 -5.69 -3.65 21.95
CA ASP A 30 -6.08 -4.07 23.31
C ASP A 30 -7.41 -4.84 23.36
N SER A 31 -8.30 -4.66 22.38
CA SER A 31 -9.66 -5.22 22.40
C SER A 31 -9.82 -6.50 21.59
N ASP A 32 -9.05 -6.63 20.51
CA ASP A 32 -9.07 -7.75 19.57
C ASP A 32 -7.68 -7.91 18.92
N PRO A 33 -6.72 -8.51 19.65
CA PRO A 33 -5.33 -8.61 19.19
C PRO A 33 -5.18 -9.52 17.95
N ASP A 34 -6.04 -10.51 17.79
CA ASP A 34 -6.02 -11.41 16.63
C ASP A 34 -6.41 -10.65 15.35
N LEU A 35 -7.48 -9.83 15.43
CA LEU A 35 -7.86 -8.97 14.32
C LEU A 35 -6.81 -7.90 14.05
N ALA A 36 -6.22 -7.31 15.09
CA ALA A 36 -5.13 -6.34 14.95
C ALA A 36 -3.93 -6.92 14.19
N LEU A 37 -3.51 -8.15 14.52
CA LEU A 37 -2.43 -8.85 13.82
C LEU A 37 -2.78 -9.15 12.35
N LEU A 38 -4.02 -9.57 12.07
CA LEU A 38 -4.49 -9.77 10.69
C LEU A 38 -4.42 -8.47 9.87
N LEU A 39 -4.82 -7.34 10.44
CA LEU A 39 -4.74 -6.05 9.77
C LEU A 39 -3.30 -5.62 9.51
N ASP A 40 -2.37 -5.92 10.43
CA ASP A 40 -0.95 -5.65 10.25
C ASP A 40 -0.36 -6.46 9.09
N ASN A 41 -0.63 -7.78 9.05
CA ASN A 41 -0.18 -8.67 7.98
C ASN A 41 -0.70 -8.20 6.60
N VAL A 42 -1.95 -7.75 6.52
CA VAL A 42 -2.50 -7.22 5.27
C VAL A 42 -1.82 -5.91 4.88
N ALA A 43 -1.53 -5.03 5.84
CA ALA A 43 -0.81 -3.79 5.59
C ALA A 43 0.63 -4.07 5.09
N GLU A 44 1.28 -5.11 5.60
CA GLU A 44 2.60 -5.56 5.15
C GLU A 44 2.57 -6.01 3.69
N VAL A 45 1.66 -6.93 3.32
CA VAL A 45 1.51 -7.40 1.92
C VAL A 45 1.19 -6.24 0.98
N LEU A 46 0.31 -5.31 1.37
CA LEU A 46 0.03 -4.12 0.56
C LEU A 46 1.27 -3.21 0.42
N SER A 47 2.12 -3.14 1.44
CA SER A 47 3.36 -2.35 1.41
C SER A 47 4.36 -2.95 0.43
N GLU A 48 4.51 -4.26 0.39
CA GLU A 48 5.34 -4.95 -0.61
C GLU A 48 4.86 -4.64 -2.03
N HIS A 49 3.54 -4.72 -2.26
CA HIS A 49 2.94 -4.37 -3.55
C HIS A 49 3.16 -2.90 -3.92
N ALA A 50 3.09 -1.98 -2.94
CA ALA A 50 3.34 -0.56 -3.16
C ALA A 50 4.79 -0.29 -3.58
N VAL A 51 5.77 -1.03 -3.03
CA VAL A 51 7.18 -0.93 -3.41
C VAL A 51 7.37 -1.38 -4.86
N VAL A 52 6.88 -2.57 -5.22
CA VAL A 52 6.98 -3.08 -6.60
C VAL A 52 6.34 -2.12 -7.61
N LEU A 53 5.19 -1.55 -7.25
CA LEU A 53 4.51 -0.56 -8.09
C LEU A 53 5.29 0.75 -8.22
N ALA A 54 5.96 1.19 -7.15
CA ALA A 54 6.81 2.38 -7.19
C ALA A 54 8.03 2.17 -8.09
N ASP A 55 8.64 0.97 -8.06
CA ASP A 55 9.73 0.60 -8.96
C ASP A 55 9.25 0.61 -10.43
N GLU A 56 8.07 0.03 -10.73
CA GLU A 56 7.48 0.07 -12.07
C GLU A 56 7.23 1.51 -12.57
N ILE A 57 6.78 2.41 -11.68
CA ILE A 57 6.59 3.82 -12.01
C ILE A 57 7.92 4.48 -12.34
N ALA A 58 8.96 4.26 -11.53
CA ALA A 58 10.28 4.84 -11.73
C ALA A 58 10.91 4.40 -13.06
N ASP A 59 10.82 3.11 -13.39
CA ASP A 59 11.30 2.56 -14.67
C ASP A 59 10.60 3.24 -15.86
N ARG A 60 9.28 3.47 -15.75
CA ARG A 60 8.50 4.14 -16.80
C ARG A 60 8.75 5.63 -16.93
N GLU A 61 8.90 6.32 -15.81
CA GLU A 61 9.26 7.74 -15.80
C GLU A 61 10.62 7.96 -16.47
N TYR A 62 11.55 7.02 -16.32
CA TYR A 62 12.83 7.03 -17.02
C TYR A 62 12.69 6.74 -18.53
N GLU A 63 11.83 5.81 -18.92
CA GLU A 63 11.55 5.54 -20.34
C GLU A 63 10.84 6.71 -21.06
N GLU A 64 10.03 7.48 -20.34
CA GLU A 64 9.25 8.61 -20.88
C GLU A 64 10.01 9.97 -20.82
N SER A 65 11.25 10.01 -20.31
CA SER A 65 12.10 11.22 -20.18
C SER A 65 12.98 11.50 -21.40
#